data_AF-Q4D0V0-F1
#
_entry.id   AF-Q4D0V0-F1
#
_cell.length_a   1.000
_cell.length_b   1.000
_cell.length_c   1.000
_cell.angle_alpha   90.00
_cell.angle_beta   90.00
_cell.angle_gamma   90.00
#
_symmetry.space_group_name_H-M   'P 1'
#
loop_
_entity.id
_entity.type
_entity.pdbx_description
1 polymer ?
#
loop_
_entity_poly.entity_id
_entity_poly.type
_entity_poly.pdbx_seq_one_letter_code
_entity_poly.pdbx_strand_id
1 'polypeptide(L)'
;MQGSWATLKKNCRNFFPGLALFAKQTQEAVDIWLRIYNRQLNYGPKDFVEQSETFSPDYHKRFHSQDKNMWVDMELSKEVSQEEIAKLMRYKLDMWRMVHCTGSVLVIGGYALPLALFWLANDTWVPSAFNCTAEELKAWRHAQDLYRYRSIPSYLTDTKWHFDFHAYPWNETQERAWDDLFEKNDVWRDPKLVRHAADMYDGFIKFELIRRKSLRHLCRSMNIPTYPMLTRMCNGTRVRDYWNLAWCEDYMVITQKLHEKMTDEDLYDYAWRRFLAPYDKNLTREQLMERVEGYFTFLGPEFLEKGKAPNLVILTNYVMGYYNDPAFLEEDISELDKNDYDHLASWGKDAFLRRLEFENGPLRDQVEAHTQKLLAEREAVAKKAASSADPVKTG
;
A
#
# COMPACT_ATOMS: atom_id res chain seq x y z
N MET A 1 -9.71 -4.34 -20.72
CA MET A 1 -9.69 -3.22 -21.69
C MET A 1 -10.10 -1.94 -20.98
N GLN A 2 -9.15 -1.06 -20.62
CA GLN A 2 -9.47 0.29 -20.16
C GLN A 2 -9.66 1.20 -21.39
N GLY A 3 -10.58 2.16 -21.34
CA GLY A 3 -10.80 3.12 -22.43
C GLY A 3 -11.63 2.58 -23.61
N SER A 4 -12.61 1.69 -23.36
CA SER A 4 -13.47 1.16 -24.42
C SER A 4 -14.69 2.04 -24.67
N TRP A 5 -15.16 2.11 -25.93
CA TRP A 5 -16.43 2.76 -26.28
C TRP A 5 -17.62 2.17 -25.52
N ALA A 6 -17.58 0.86 -25.20
CA ALA A 6 -18.60 0.18 -24.41
C ALA A 6 -18.67 0.74 -22.97
N THR A 7 -17.52 0.92 -22.33
CA THR A 7 -17.41 1.51 -20.99
C THR A 7 -17.94 2.94 -20.98
N LEU A 8 -17.53 3.76 -21.95
CA LEU A 8 -18.03 5.13 -22.09
C LEU A 8 -19.55 5.15 -22.25
N LYS A 9 -20.10 4.34 -23.17
CA LYS A 9 -21.55 4.25 -23.41
C LYS A 9 -22.32 3.85 -22.15
N LYS A 10 -21.81 2.87 -21.40
CA LYS A 10 -22.36 2.42 -20.11
C LYS A 10 -22.36 3.58 -19.10
N ASN A 11 -21.22 4.20 -18.87
CA ASN A 11 -21.08 5.26 -17.85
C ASN A 11 -21.87 6.53 -18.22
N CYS A 12 -21.99 6.87 -19.51
CA CYS A 12 -22.89 7.94 -19.96
C CYS A 12 -24.37 7.62 -19.68
N ARG A 13 -24.81 6.37 -19.91
CA ARG A 13 -26.18 5.94 -19.58
C ARG A 13 -26.45 5.99 -18.08
N ASN A 14 -25.48 5.55 -17.28
CA ASN A 14 -25.62 5.45 -15.83
C ASN A 14 -25.25 6.73 -15.08
N PHE A 15 -24.87 7.80 -15.78
CA PHE A 15 -24.39 9.05 -15.19
C PHE A 15 -25.38 9.64 -14.17
N PHE A 16 -26.63 9.90 -14.60
CA PHE A 16 -27.64 10.51 -13.73
C PHE A 16 -28.12 9.56 -12.62
N PRO A 17 -28.44 8.27 -12.89
CA PRO A 17 -28.74 7.31 -11.82
C PRO A 17 -27.62 7.18 -10.79
N GLY A 18 -26.36 7.10 -11.24
CA GLY A 18 -25.19 6.98 -10.38
C GLY A 18 -24.94 8.23 -9.55
N LEU A 19 -25.13 9.42 -10.14
CA LEU A 19 -25.03 10.69 -9.40
C LEU A 19 -26.12 10.80 -8.33
N ALA A 20 -27.35 10.40 -8.63
CA ALA A 20 -28.45 10.38 -7.66
C ALA A 20 -28.17 9.42 -6.49
N LEU A 21 -27.66 8.22 -6.80
CA LEU A 21 -27.25 7.24 -5.78
C LEU A 21 -26.10 7.79 -4.91
N PHE A 22 -25.08 8.37 -5.53
CA PHE A 22 -23.95 8.98 -4.83
C PHE A 22 -24.41 10.10 -3.89
N ALA A 23 -25.29 11.00 -4.36
CA ALA A 23 -25.82 12.10 -3.54
C ALA A 23 -26.63 11.61 -2.33
N LYS A 24 -27.39 10.50 -2.48
CA LYS A 24 -28.09 9.87 -1.36
C LYS A 24 -27.10 9.29 -0.34
N GLN A 25 -26.05 8.63 -0.81
CA GLN A 25 -25.00 8.06 0.04
C GLN A 25 -24.19 9.15 0.77
N THR A 26 -24.08 10.35 0.18
CA THR A 26 -23.37 11.48 0.79
C THR A 26 -23.92 11.82 2.16
N GLN A 27 -25.23 11.90 2.32
CA GLN A 27 -25.84 12.29 3.59
C GLN A 27 -25.52 11.26 4.68
N GLU A 28 -25.77 9.97 4.39
CA GLU A 28 -25.49 8.87 5.32
C GLU A 28 -24.00 8.82 5.70
N ALA A 29 -23.11 8.96 4.72
CA ALA A 29 -21.67 8.93 4.97
C ALA A 29 -21.17 10.12 5.79
N VAL A 30 -21.74 11.31 5.60
CA VAL A 30 -21.41 12.51 6.41
C VAL A 30 -21.85 12.31 7.86
N ASP A 31 -23.04 11.77 8.08
CA ASP A 31 -23.56 11.50 9.43
C ASP A 31 -22.69 10.47 10.17
N ILE A 32 -22.28 9.39 9.48
CA ILE A 32 -21.33 8.40 10.03
C ILE A 32 -19.98 9.06 10.33
N TRP A 33 -19.42 9.82 9.39
CA TRP A 33 -18.13 10.49 9.56
C TRP A 33 -18.15 11.46 10.74
N LEU A 34 -19.22 12.25 10.90
CA LEU A 34 -19.38 13.19 12.02
C LEU A 34 -19.40 12.47 13.38
N ARG A 35 -20.10 11.32 13.49
CA ARG A 35 -20.08 10.52 14.73
C ARG A 35 -18.67 10.05 15.07
N ILE A 36 -17.96 9.47 14.09
CA ILE A 36 -16.58 9.00 14.28
C ILE A 36 -15.65 10.17 14.64
N TYR A 37 -15.76 11.29 13.93
CA TYR A 37 -14.94 12.47 14.15
C TYR A 37 -15.16 13.09 15.54
N ASN A 38 -16.42 13.25 15.97
CA ASN A 38 -16.72 13.77 17.30
C ASN A 38 -16.21 12.84 18.41
N ARG A 39 -16.32 11.53 18.22
CA ARG A 39 -15.75 10.55 19.16
C ARG A 39 -14.23 10.70 19.25
N GLN A 40 -13.57 10.83 18.10
CA GLN A 40 -12.13 11.05 18.01
C GLN A 40 -11.67 12.32 18.73
N LEU A 41 -12.41 13.42 18.60
CA LEU A 41 -12.10 14.65 19.32
C LEU A 41 -12.22 14.50 20.85
N ASN A 42 -13.18 13.69 21.32
CA ASN A 42 -13.47 13.55 22.75
C ASN A 42 -12.60 12.50 23.47
N TYR A 43 -12.26 11.41 22.78
CA TYR A 43 -11.62 10.24 23.38
C TYR A 43 -10.27 9.87 22.77
N GLY A 44 -9.92 10.46 21.62
CA GLY A 44 -8.66 10.17 20.96
C GLY A 44 -7.45 10.65 21.76
N PRO A 45 -6.29 9.98 21.65
CA PRO A 45 -5.03 10.48 22.21
C PRO A 45 -4.73 11.90 21.71
N LYS A 46 -4.12 12.73 22.56
CA LYS A 46 -3.83 14.14 22.24
C LYS A 46 -3.06 14.29 20.93
N ASP A 47 -2.00 13.50 20.75
CA ASP A 47 -1.18 13.54 19.53
C ASP A 47 -1.98 13.20 18.26
N PHE A 48 -2.98 12.30 18.37
CA PHE A 48 -3.86 11.93 17.27
C PHE A 48 -4.80 13.08 16.91
N VAL A 49 -5.36 13.76 17.92
CA VAL A 49 -6.26 14.91 17.71
C VAL A 49 -5.50 16.10 17.12
N GLU A 50 -4.29 16.38 17.61
CA GLU A 50 -3.47 17.51 17.17
C GLU A 50 -2.73 17.27 15.85
N GLN A 51 -2.70 16.01 15.35
CA GLN A 51 -2.00 15.60 14.13
C GLN A 51 -0.49 15.92 14.18
N SER A 52 0.25 15.18 15.00
CA SER A 52 1.69 15.35 15.20
C SER A 52 2.52 15.16 13.92
N GLU A 53 3.25 16.19 13.54
CA GLU A 53 4.14 16.16 12.37
C GLU A 53 5.56 15.68 12.71
N THR A 54 6.17 14.98 11.77
CA THR A 54 7.57 14.57 11.80
C THR A 54 8.35 15.41 10.80
N PHE A 55 9.50 15.90 11.26
CA PHE A 55 10.47 16.61 10.44
C PHE A 55 11.72 15.73 10.31
N SER A 56 12.14 15.48 9.08
CA SER A 56 13.44 14.91 8.77
C SER A 56 14.37 16.03 8.28
N PRO A 57 15.71 15.94 8.47
CA PRO A 57 16.66 16.94 7.99
C PRO A 57 16.49 17.28 6.50
N ASP A 58 15.99 16.33 5.72
CA ASP A 58 15.45 16.60 4.39
C ASP A 58 14.13 17.35 4.54
N TYR A 59 14.17 18.69 4.60
CA TYR A 59 13.03 19.60 4.86
C TYR A 59 11.76 19.31 4.03
N HIS A 60 11.90 18.63 2.89
CA HIS A 60 10.79 18.17 2.04
C HIS A 60 10.08 16.90 2.51
N LYS A 61 10.56 16.27 3.59
CA LYS A 61 9.99 15.08 4.22
C LYS A 61 9.14 15.44 5.44
N ARG A 62 8.44 16.58 5.41
CA ARG A 62 7.33 16.86 6.32
C ARG A 62 6.27 15.77 6.14
N PHE A 63 5.97 15.06 7.21
CA PHE A 63 5.00 13.98 7.22
C PHE A 63 4.30 13.95 8.57
N HIS A 64 3.33 13.06 8.73
CA HIS A 64 2.68 12.84 10.01
C HIS A 64 3.10 11.47 10.54
N SER A 65 3.59 11.41 11.78
CA SER A 65 4.03 10.15 12.40
C SER A 65 2.90 9.12 12.37
N GLN A 66 3.22 7.86 12.03
CA GLN A 66 2.25 6.77 12.15
C GLN A 66 1.85 6.57 13.61
N ASP A 67 2.84 6.37 14.49
CA ASP A 67 2.66 6.00 15.91
C ASP A 67 1.78 6.98 16.68
N LYS A 68 1.84 8.26 16.31
CA LYS A 68 1.15 9.35 17.01
C LYS A 68 -0.25 9.66 16.47
N ASN A 69 -0.50 9.35 15.20
CA ASN A 69 -1.67 9.84 14.47
C ASN A 69 -2.52 8.73 13.88
N MET A 70 -2.32 7.51 14.34
CA MET A 70 -3.22 6.40 14.09
C MET A 70 -3.70 5.88 15.44
N TRP A 71 -4.98 5.54 15.52
CA TRP A 71 -5.59 5.15 16.78
C TRP A 71 -6.70 4.15 16.51
N VAL A 72 -6.50 2.93 17.00
CA VAL A 72 -7.53 1.89 16.98
C VAL A 72 -8.46 2.15 18.15
N ASP A 73 -9.62 2.73 17.84
CA ASP A 73 -10.66 2.97 18.83
C ASP A 73 -11.39 1.66 19.17
N MET A 74 -10.91 1.02 20.23
CA MET A 74 -11.41 -0.27 20.74
C MET A 74 -12.88 -0.22 21.19
N GLU A 75 -13.48 0.97 21.24
CA GLU A 75 -14.85 1.19 21.66
C GLU A 75 -15.72 1.86 20.59
N LEU A 76 -15.22 1.98 19.35
CA LEU A 76 -15.93 2.62 18.24
C LEU A 76 -17.30 1.99 17.97
N SER A 77 -17.45 0.69 18.27
CA SER A 77 -18.69 -0.06 18.14
C SER A 77 -19.86 0.49 18.97
N LYS A 78 -19.59 1.38 19.93
CA LYS A 78 -20.65 2.07 20.71
C LYS A 78 -21.35 3.17 19.90
N GLU A 79 -20.68 3.75 18.90
CA GLU A 79 -21.22 4.88 18.11
C GLU A 79 -21.67 4.46 16.71
N VAL A 80 -20.97 3.51 16.09
CA VAL A 80 -21.20 3.09 14.70
C VAL A 80 -21.11 1.57 14.56
N SER A 81 -21.84 1.01 13.61
CA SER A 81 -21.76 -0.41 13.25
C SER A 81 -20.59 -0.70 12.29
N GLN A 82 -20.19 -1.96 12.19
CA GLN A 82 -19.18 -2.41 11.23
C GLN A 82 -19.59 -2.10 9.78
N GLU A 83 -20.88 -2.30 9.45
CA GLU A 83 -21.44 -2.00 8.14
C GLU A 83 -21.37 -0.51 7.80
N GLU A 84 -21.59 0.37 8.79
CA GLU A 84 -21.47 1.82 8.63
C GLU A 84 -20.02 2.23 8.31
N ILE A 85 -19.03 1.61 8.97
CA ILE A 85 -17.61 1.83 8.64
C ILE A 85 -17.31 1.35 7.22
N ALA A 86 -17.78 0.16 6.84
CA ALA A 86 -17.60 -0.39 5.50
C ALA A 86 -18.19 0.53 4.41
N LYS A 87 -19.41 1.07 4.65
CA LYS A 87 -20.05 2.07 3.79
C LYS A 87 -19.21 3.33 3.68
N LEU A 88 -18.73 3.88 4.81
CA LEU A 88 -17.91 5.08 4.83
C LEU A 88 -16.59 4.89 4.05
N MET A 89 -15.92 3.75 4.21
CA MET A 89 -14.68 3.44 3.47
C MET A 89 -14.90 3.41 1.96
N ARG A 90 -15.98 2.75 1.48
CA ARG A 90 -16.34 2.73 0.06
C ARG A 90 -16.66 4.13 -0.45
N TYR A 91 -17.47 4.87 0.31
CA TYR A 91 -17.87 6.23 -0.03
C TYR A 91 -16.68 7.19 -0.13
N LYS A 92 -15.70 7.12 0.80
CA LYS A 92 -14.51 7.98 0.75
C LYS A 92 -13.72 7.79 -0.54
N LEU A 93 -13.54 6.55 -1.02
CA LEU A 93 -12.88 6.30 -2.31
C LEU A 93 -13.68 6.87 -3.49
N ASP A 94 -14.99 6.68 -3.49
CA ASP A 94 -15.88 7.22 -4.52
C ASP A 94 -15.92 8.75 -4.52
N MET A 95 -15.87 9.38 -3.34
CA MET A 95 -15.74 10.83 -3.21
C MET A 95 -14.46 11.33 -3.87
N TRP A 96 -13.32 10.68 -3.64
CA TRP A 96 -12.07 11.08 -4.29
C TRP A 96 -12.13 10.96 -5.81
N ARG A 97 -12.80 9.92 -6.32
CA ARG A 97 -13.06 9.72 -7.76
C ARG A 97 -13.97 10.82 -8.34
N MET A 98 -15.02 11.21 -7.61
CA MET A 98 -15.90 12.32 -8.01
C MET A 98 -15.17 13.65 -8.04
N VAL A 99 -14.42 13.99 -6.98
CA VAL A 99 -13.70 15.27 -6.85
C VAL A 99 -12.68 15.45 -7.98
N HIS A 100 -12.06 14.37 -8.47
CA HIS A 100 -11.09 14.43 -9.56
C HIS A 100 -11.63 15.14 -10.79
N CYS A 101 -12.90 14.90 -11.14
CA CYS A 101 -13.48 15.41 -12.37
C CYS A 101 -14.37 16.63 -12.13
N THR A 102 -15.14 16.67 -11.05
CA THR A 102 -15.94 17.86 -10.72
C THR A 102 -15.06 19.07 -10.44
N GLY A 103 -13.90 18.87 -9.80
CA GLY A 103 -12.92 19.94 -9.58
C GLY A 103 -12.41 20.54 -10.89
N SER A 104 -12.19 19.73 -11.92
CA SER A 104 -11.74 20.22 -13.23
C SER A 104 -12.79 21.11 -13.90
N VAL A 105 -14.07 20.76 -13.82
CA VAL A 105 -15.18 21.55 -14.38
C VAL A 105 -15.26 22.93 -13.73
N LEU A 106 -15.02 23.02 -12.42
CA LEU A 106 -15.03 24.30 -11.70
C LEU A 106 -13.87 25.22 -12.10
N VAL A 107 -12.70 24.66 -12.43
CA VAL A 107 -11.48 25.45 -12.72
C VAL A 107 -11.43 25.91 -14.18
N ILE A 108 -11.77 25.04 -15.14
CA ILE A 108 -11.66 25.35 -16.57
C ILE A 108 -13.00 25.44 -17.31
N GLY A 109 -14.12 25.36 -16.58
CA GLY A 109 -15.47 25.53 -17.13
C GLY A 109 -15.80 24.49 -18.20
N GLY A 110 -16.47 24.94 -19.28
CA GLY A 110 -16.88 24.06 -20.39
C GLY A 110 -15.72 23.34 -21.10
N TYR A 111 -14.48 23.84 -20.98
CA TYR A 111 -13.30 23.17 -21.54
C TYR A 111 -12.93 21.88 -20.79
N ALA A 112 -13.55 21.57 -19.65
CA ALA A 112 -13.42 20.28 -18.98
C ALA A 112 -14.14 19.13 -19.70
N LEU A 113 -14.98 19.41 -20.71
CA LEU A 113 -15.78 18.37 -21.36
C LEU A 113 -14.95 17.18 -21.89
N PRO A 114 -13.79 17.37 -22.56
CA PRO A 114 -12.93 16.26 -22.94
C PRO A 114 -12.44 15.44 -21.73
N LEU A 115 -12.07 16.10 -20.62
CA LEU A 115 -11.64 15.42 -19.40
C LEU A 115 -12.77 14.58 -18.79
N ALA A 116 -14.00 15.09 -18.81
CA ALA A 116 -15.19 14.36 -18.35
C ALA A 116 -15.46 13.11 -19.21
N LEU A 117 -15.27 13.20 -20.54
CA LEU A 117 -15.39 12.03 -21.43
C LEU A 117 -14.29 11.00 -21.17
N PHE A 118 -13.03 11.43 -20.97
CA PHE A 118 -11.95 10.52 -20.58
C PHE A 118 -12.21 9.83 -19.24
N TRP A 119 -12.79 10.56 -18.29
CA TRP A 119 -13.20 10.01 -17.00
C TRP A 119 -14.26 8.92 -17.14
N LEU A 120 -15.34 9.21 -17.85
CA LEU A 120 -16.41 8.25 -18.07
C LEU A 120 -15.97 7.06 -18.93
N ALA A 121 -14.92 7.19 -19.73
CA ALA A 121 -14.38 6.09 -20.51
C ALA A 121 -13.55 5.07 -19.68
N ASN A 122 -13.31 5.33 -18.39
CA ASN A 122 -12.45 4.48 -17.56
C ASN A 122 -13.10 4.06 -16.24
N ASP A 123 -13.40 2.76 -16.11
CA ASP A 123 -14.00 2.20 -14.90
C ASP A 123 -13.11 2.33 -13.67
N THR A 124 -11.80 2.46 -13.82
CA THR A 124 -10.89 2.72 -12.69
C THR A 124 -11.16 4.07 -12.03
N TRP A 125 -11.61 5.07 -12.79
CA TRP A 125 -11.76 6.45 -12.31
C TRP A 125 -13.18 6.81 -11.93
N VAL A 126 -14.21 6.10 -12.43
CA VAL A 126 -15.61 6.36 -12.05
C VAL A 126 -15.94 5.73 -10.69
N PRO A 127 -16.81 6.38 -9.89
CA PRO A 127 -17.31 5.81 -8.62
C PRO A 127 -18.02 4.49 -8.80
N SER A 128 -18.04 3.66 -7.75
CA SER A 128 -18.80 2.42 -7.75
C SER A 128 -20.29 2.65 -8.01
N ALA A 129 -20.86 3.76 -7.53
CA ALA A 129 -22.26 4.14 -7.70
C ALA A 129 -22.73 4.26 -9.17
N PHE A 130 -21.81 4.41 -10.14
CA PHE A 130 -22.14 4.48 -11.57
C PHE A 130 -22.38 3.09 -12.20
N ASN A 131 -22.17 2.01 -11.43
CA ASN A 131 -22.40 0.64 -11.84
C ASN A 131 -23.67 0.14 -11.16
N CYS A 132 -24.80 0.33 -11.83
CA CYS A 132 -26.14 0.20 -11.23
C CYS A 132 -26.64 -1.24 -11.16
N THR A 133 -25.99 -2.18 -11.85
CA THR A 133 -26.30 -3.61 -11.82
C THR A 133 -25.17 -4.42 -11.18
N ALA A 134 -25.49 -5.60 -10.65
CA ALA A 134 -24.50 -6.50 -10.03
C ALA A 134 -23.37 -6.89 -11.01
N GLU A 135 -23.70 -7.14 -12.27
CA GLU A 135 -22.71 -7.48 -13.31
C GLU A 135 -21.79 -6.30 -13.64
N GLU A 136 -22.33 -5.08 -13.72
CA GLU A 136 -21.50 -3.88 -13.92
C GLU A 136 -20.58 -3.65 -12.72
N LEU A 137 -21.07 -3.86 -11.49
CA LEU A 137 -20.28 -3.71 -10.28
C LEU A 137 -19.16 -4.76 -10.20
N LYS A 138 -19.45 -6.00 -10.60
CA LYS A 138 -18.47 -7.07 -10.76
C LYS A 138 -17.38 -6.69 -11.76
N ALA A 139 -17.77 -6.24 -12.96
CA ALA A 139 -16.83 -5.78 -13.97
C ALA A 139 -15.97 -4.59 -13.48
N TRP A 140 -16.57 -3.68 -12.72
CA TRP A 140 -15.88 -2.56 -12.09
C TRP A 140 -14.84 -3.05 -11.07
N ARG A 141 -15.16 -4.02 -10.21
CA ARG A 141 -14.21 -4.60 -9.24
C ARG A 141 -13.02 -5.26 -9.93
N HIS A 142 -13.25 -6.01 -11.01
CA HIS A 142 -12.17 -6.55 -11.85
C HIS A 142 -11.28 -5.45 -12.44
N ALA A 143 -11.86 -4.34 -12.90
CA ALA A 143 -11.10 -3.20 -13.41
C ALA A 143 -10.27 -2.49 -12.33
N GLN A 144 -10.78 -2.44 -11.10
CA GLN A 144 -10.02 -1.95 -9.94
C GLN A 144 -8.84 -2.88 -9.63
N ASP A 145 -9.04 -4.20 -9.56
CA ASP A 145 -7.95 -5.14 -9.27
C ASP A 145 -6.88 -5.16 -10.36
N LEU A 146 -7.26 -5.03 -11.63
CA LEU A 146 -6.29 -4.84 -12.71
C LEU A 146 -5.44 -3.58 -12.51
N TYR A 147 -6.01 -2.50 -11.97
CA TYR A 147 -5.26 -1.30 -11.64
C TYR A 147 -4.32 -1.51 -10.46
N ARG A 148 -4.73 -2.31 -9.47
CA ARG A 148 -3.87 -2.73 -8.36
C ARG A 148 -2.67 -3.55 -8.84
N TYR A 149 -2.90 -4.55 -9.69
CA TYR A 149 -1.83 -5.37 -10.29
C TYR A 149 -0.76 -4.54 -11.00
N ARG A 150 -1.14 -3.42 -11.64
CA ARG A 150 -0.18 -2.52 -12.31
C ARG A 150 0.68 -1.67 -11.37
N SER A 151 0.28 -1.51 -10.11
CA SER A 151 0.94 -0.58 -9.17
C SER A 151 1.64 -1.29 -8.01
N ILE A 152 1.14 -2.47 -7.64
CA ILE A 152 1.62 -3.23 -6.49
C ILE A 152 3.04 -3.78 -6.67
N PRO A 153 3.40 -4.44 -7.80
CA PRO A 153 4.75 -4.93 -8.01
C PRO A 153 5.80 -3.83 -7.87
N SER A 154 5.53 -2.65 -8.43
CA SER A 154 6.39 -1.46 -8.31
C SER A 154 6.54 -1.00 -6.87
N TYR A 155 5.43 -0.95 -6.13
CA TYR A 155 5.43 -0.59 -4.71
C TYR A 155 6.26 -1.57 -3.86
N LEU A 156 6.02 -2.86 -4.03
CA LEU A 156 6.71 -3.93 -3.31
C LEU A 156 8.21 -3.93 -3.63
N THR A 157 8.56 -3.83 -4.91
CA THR A 157 9.96 -3.83 -5.35
C THR A 157 10.72 -2.60 -4.85
N ASP A 158 10.16 -1.40 -4.98
CA ASP A 158 10.79 -0.16 -4.47
C ASP A 158 10.90 -0.16 -2.93
N THR A 159 9.91 -0.74 -2.23
CA THR A 159 9.94 -0.86 -0.76
C THR A 159 11.00 -1.87 -0.31
N LYS A 160 11.06 -3.06 -0.93
CA LYS A 160 12.11 -4.06 -0.68
C LYS A 160 13.48 -3.45 -0.92
N TRP A 161 13.67 -2.88 -2.11
CA TRP A 161 14.92 -2.23 -2.51
C TRP A 161 15.33 -1.17 -1.50
N HIS A 162 14.44 -0.24 -1.14
CA HIS A 162 14.78 0.86 -0.23
C HIS A 162 15.18 0.36 1.16
N PHE A 163 14.47 -0.60 1.73
CA PHE A 163 14.72 -1.05 3.10
C PHE A 163 15.82 -2.11 3.21
N ASP A 164 16.08 -2.91 2.16
CA ASP A 164 17.24 -3.81 2.10
C ASP A 164 18.56 -3.06 2.38
N PHE A 165 18.71 -1.82 1.90
CA PHE A 165 19.93 -1.02 2.16
C PHE A 165 20.06 -0.50 3.59
N HIS A 166 18.94 -0.31 4.28
CA HIS A 166 18.93 0.31 5.60
C HIS A 166 18.87 -0.69 6.74
N ALA A 167 18.72 -1.96 6.40
CA ALA A 167 18.42 -2.99 7.34
C ALA A 167 19.60 -3.95 7.49
N TYR A 168 20.48 -3.65 8.43
CA TYR A 168 21.57 -4.53 8.82
C TYR A 168 21.90 -4.31 10.30
N PRO A 169 22.23 -5.35 11.07
CA PRO A 169 22.24 -6.78 10.73
C PRO A 169 20.88 -7.48 10.92
N TRP A 170 20.68 -8.61 10.25
CA TRP A 170 19.53 -9.51 10.40
C TRP A 170 19.91 -10.79 11.15
N ASN A 171 18.94 -11.42 11.82
CA ASN A 171 19.03 -12.84 12.12
C ASN A 171 18.33 -13.67 11.02
N GLU A 172 18.63 -14.97 10.93
CA GLU A 172 18.10 -15.84 9.87
C GLU A 172 16.56 -15.87 9.82
N THR A 173 15.89 -15.84 10.98
CA THR A 173 14.42 -15.82 11.06
C THR A 173 13.85 -14.54 10.46
N GLN A 174 14.50 -13.41 10.75
CA GLN A 174 14.12 -12.08 10.29
C GLN A 174 14.35 -11.92 8.79
N GLU A 175 15.51 -12.35 8.28
CA GLU A 175 15.80 -12.37 6.84
C GLU A 175 14.79 -13.21 6.07
N ARG A 176 14.48 -14.41 6.57
CA ARG A 176 13.45 -15.27 5.98
C ARG A 176 12.07 -14.63 6.01
N ALA A 177 11.67 -14.05 7.14
CA ALA A 177 10.39 -13.35 7.27
C ALA A 177 10.28 -12.16 6.30
N TRP A 178 11.40 -11.44 6.11
CA TRP A 178 11.49 -10.32 5.18
C TRP A 178 11.40 -10.78 3.72
N ASP A 179 12.04 -11.88 3.35
CA ASP A 179 11.95 -12.40 1.99
C ASP A 179 10.57 -12.99 1.67
N ASP A 180 9.95 -13.69 2.60
CA ASP A 180 8.60 -14.26 2.46
C ASP A 180 7.54 -13.17 2.20
N LEU A 181 7.74 -11.92 2.67
CA LEU A 181 6.84 -10.79 2.36
C LEU A 181 6.74 -10.50 0.87
N PHE A 182 7.82 -10.69 0.12
CA PHE A 182 7.94 -10.30 -1.29
C PHE A 182 7.83 -11.47 -2.25
N GLU A 183 7.44 -12.64 -1.74
CA GLU A 183 7.08 -13.80 -2.56
C GLU A 183 6.05 -13.44 -3.62
N LYS A 184 6.04 -14.21 -4.70
CA LYS A 184 5.20 -13.97 -5.88
C LYS A 184 3.70 -14.05 -5.56
N ASN A 185 2.90 -13.59 -6.51
CA ASN A 185 1.44 -13.55 -6.42
C ASN A 185 0.85 -14.88 -5.93
N ASP A 186 -0.12 -14.79 -5.03
CA ASP A 186 -0.98 -15.91 -4.60
C ASP A 186 -0.28 -17.05 -3.86
N VAL A 187 0.96 -16.84 -3.43
CA VAL A 187 1.68 -17.75 -2.53
C VAL A 187 1.22 -17.50 -1.10
N TRP A 188 0.88 -18.57 -0.38
CA TRP A 188 0.56 -18.48 1.04
C TRP A 188 1.82 -18.10 1.83
N ARG A 189 1.68 -17.12 2.72
CA ARG A 189 2.75 -16.63 3.59
C ARG A 189 2.37 -16.91 5.03
N ASP A 190 3.26 -17.52 5.81
CA ASP A 190 2.98 -17.79 7.21
C ASP A 190 2.89 -16.46 7.98
N PRO A 191 1.71 -16.08 8.50
CA PRO A 191 1.55 -14.81 9.20
C PRO A 191 2.39 -14.73 10.48
N LYS A 192 2.71 -15.86 11.12
CA LYS A 192 3.54 -15.88 12.33
C LYS A 192 5.00 -15.60 12.00
N LEU A 193 5.50 -16.20 10.93
CA LEU A 193 6.87 -15.96 10.46
C LEU A 193 7.03 -14.53 9.96
N VAL A 194 6.16 -14.10 9.04
CA VAL A 194 6.21 -12.77 8.43
C VAL A 194 6.07 -11.65 9.46
N ARG A 195 5.35 -11.88 10.56
CA ARG A 195 5.26 -10.90 11.65
C ARG A 195 6.61 -10.59 12.30
N HIS A 196 7.58 -11.50 12.29
CA HIS A 196 8.94 -11.19 12.76
C HIS A 196 9.63 -10.12 11.91
N ALA A 197 9.20 -9.90 10.66
CA ALA A 197 9.64 -8.77 9.87
C ALA A 197 9.14 -7.42 10.43
N ALA A 198 8.03 -7.39 11.17
CA ALA A 198 7.64 -6.18 11.92
C ALA A 198 8.57 -5.94 13.11
N ASP A 199 8.93 -7.00 13.84
CA ASP A 199 9.81 -6.92 15.00
C ASP A 199 11.22 -6.41 14.64
N MET A 200 11.69 -6.68 13.40
CA MET A 200 12.96 -6.15 12.89
C MET A 200 13.05 -4.63 12.97
N TYR A 201 11.92 -3.93 12.82
CA TYR A 201 11.92 -2.54 12.37
C TYR A 201 10.95 -1.61 13.06
N ASP A 202 10.32 -1.99 14.18
CA ASP A 202 9.36 -1.12 14.89
C ASP A 202 9.94 0.27 15.25
N GLY A 203 11.26 0.52 15.08
CA GLY A 203 11.87 1.86 15.08
C GLY A 203 12.39 2.42 13.73
N PHE A 204 12.61 1.61 12.70
CA PHE A 204 13.35 2.00 11.48
C PHE A 204 12.47 2.05 10.22
N ILE A 205 11.60 1.07 10.01
CA ILE A 205 10.66 1.08 8.89
C ILE A 205 9.43 1.84 9.36
N LYS A 206 9.51 3.16 9.28
CA LYS A 206 8.40 4.04 9.61
C LYS A 206 7.70 4.50 8.36
N PHE A 207 6.37 4.56 8.40
CA PHE A 207 5.59 5.04 7.26
C PHE A 207 5.99 6.47 6.88
N GLU A 208 6.37 7.32 7.84
CA GLU A 208 6.90 8.66 7.55
C GLU A 208 8.18 8.69 6.72
N LEU A 209 8.94 7.60 6.64
CA LEU A 209 10.18 7.52 5.87
C LEU A 209 9.97 7.07 4.41
N ILE A 210 8.78 6.55 4.06
CA ILE A 210 8.46 6.07 2.70
C ILE A 210 8.81 7.11 1.62
N ARG A 211 9.41 6.67 0.50
CA ARG A 211 9.76 7.61 -0.59
C ARG A 211 8.49 8.14 -1.26
N ARG A 212 8.58 9.33 -1.88
CA ARG A 212 7.43 9.92 -2.60
C ARG A 212 6.95 9.01 -3.75
N LYS A 213 7.88 8.34 -4.43
CA LYS A 213 7.60 7.35 -5.48
C LYS A 213 6.82 6.16 -4.91
N SER A 214 7.34 5.45 -3.90
CA SER A 214 6.65 4.32 -3.28
C SER A 214 5.28 4.71 -2.70
N LEU A 215 5.16 5.89 -2.08
CA LEU A 215 3.87 6.38 -1.58
C LEU A 215 2.85 6.59 -2.72
N ARG A 216 3.30 7.04 -3.89
CA ARG A 216 2.43 7.18 -5.07
C ARG A 216 1.97 5.81 -5.56
N HIS A 217 2.87 4.84 -5.66
CA HIS A 217 2.50 3.47 -6.03
C HIS A 217 1.53 2.89 -5.00
N LEU A 218 1.81 3.03 -3.69
CA LEU A 218 0.93 2.61 -2.61
C LEU A 218 -0.48 3.22 -2.74
N CYS A 219 -0.60 4.53 -2.95
CA CYS A 219 -1.91 5.16 -3.16
C CYS A 219 -2.64 4.55 -4.37
N ARG A 220 -1.94 4.33 -5.50
CA ARG A 220 -2.55 3.74 -6.69
C ARG A 220 -2.96 2.29 -6.47
N SER A 221 -2.14 1.50 -5.76
CA SER A 221 -2.46 0.15 -5.28
C SER A 221 -3.70 0.11 -4.39
N MET A 222 -3.95 1.18 -3.64
CA MET A 222 -5.16 1.34 -2.83
C MET A 222 -6.35 1.94 -3.61
N ASN A 223 -6.22 2.14 -4.92
CA ASN A 223 -7.17 2.86 -5.78
C ASN A 223 -7.46 4.31 -5.32
N ILE A 224 -6.52 4.93 -4.58
CA ILE A 224 -6.60 6.32 -4.15
C ILE A 224 -6.04 7.20 -5.29
N PRO A 225 -6.83 8.14 -5.85
CA PRO A 225 -6.34 9.02 -6.91
C PRO A 225 -5.14 9.86 -6.46
N THR A 226 -4.02 9.71 -7.18
CA THR A 226 -2.80 10.48 -6.95
C THR A 226 -2.77 11.72 -7.84
N TYR A 227 -2.51 12.89 -7.26
CA TYR A 227 -2.37 14.14 -8.00
C TYR A 227 -0.90 14.55 -7.97
N PRO A 228 -0.24 14.78 -9.13
CA PRO A 228 1.15 15.23 -9.15
C PRO A 228 1.38 16.52 -8.34
N MET A 229 0.36 17.38 -8.30
CA MET A 229 0.37 18.67 -7.59
C MET A 229 0.12 18.56 -6.08
N LEU A 230 -0.44 17.45 -5.59
CA LEU A 230 -0.67 17.28 -4.15
C LEU A 230 0.60 16.77 -3.47
N THR A 231 0.86 17.32 -2.29
CA THR A 231 2.08 17.06 -1.53
C THR A 231 2.10 15.62 -1.00
N ARG A 232 3.30 15.12 -0.71
CA ARG A 232 3.55 13.84 -0.01
C ARG A 232 2.64 13.68 1.21
N MET A 233 2.44 14.75 1.96
CA MET A 233 1.57 14.79 3.14
C MET A 233 0.12 14.42 2.83
N CYS A 234 -0.49 14.94 1.76
CA CYS A 234 -1.87 14.61 1.41
C CYS A 234 -2.04 13.12 1.09
N ASN A 235 -1.13 12.54 0.31
CA ASN A 235 -1.16 11.13 -0.01
C ASN A 235 -0.96 10.26 1.24
N GLY A 236 0.00 10.64 2.11
CA GLY A 236 0.24 9.97 3.38
C GLY A 236 -1.00 9.99 4.28
N THR A 237 -1.64 11.15 4.43
CA THR A 237 -2.87 11.28 5.22
C THR A 237 -4.00 10.41 4.69
N ARG A 238 -4.18 10.29 3.37
CA ARG A 238 -5.21 9.43 2.78
C ARG A 238 -4.98 7.95 3.05
N VAL A 239 -3.73 7.49 2.96
CA VAL A 239 -3.38 6.10 3.28
C VAL A 239 -3.66 5.82 4.76
N ARG A 240 -3.26 6.72 5.67
CA ARG A 240 -3.52 6.54 7.10
C ARG A 240 -5.01 6.60 7.43
N ASP A 241 -5.76 7.55 6.87
CA ASP A 241 -7.20 7.67 7.09
C ASP A 241 -7.93 6.38 6.67
N TYR A 242 -7.52 5.78 5.55
CA TYR A 242 -8.03 4.47 5.12
C TYR A 242 -7.75 3.37 6.15
N TRP A 243 -6.48 3.21 6.52
CA TRP A 243 -6.07 2.13 7.42
C TRP A 243 -6.55 2.33 8.86
N ASN A 244 -6.72 3.56 9.32
CA ASN A 244 -7.30 3.84 10.63
C ASN A 244 -8.76 3.36 10.70
N LEU A 245 -9.57 3.64 9.68
CA LEU A 245 -10.92 3.08 9.58
C LEU A 245 -10.90 1.56 9.45
N ALA A 246 -9.97 1.02 8.64
CA ALA A 246 -9.83 -0.41 8.45
C ALA A 246 -9.54 -1.13 9.78
N TRP A 247 -8.59 -0.62 10.57
CA TRP A 247 -8.23 -1.24 11.85
C TRP A 247 -9.31 -1.13 12.91
N CYS A 248 -10.04 0.00 12.99
CA CYS A 248 -11.19 0.07 13.89
C CYS A 248 -12.27 -0.96 13.52
N GLU A 249 -12.52 -1.13 12.22
CA GLU A 249 -13.42 -2.18 11.74
C GLU A 249 -12.88 -3.59 12.02
N ASP A 250 -11.59 -3.83 11.79
CA ASP A 250 -10.93 -5.12 12.05
C ASP A 250 -11.06 -5.51 13.52
N TYR A 251 -10.84 -4.55 14.42
CA TYR A 251 -11.02 -4.75 15.85
C TYR A 251 -12.46 -5.20 16.18
N MET A 252 -13.48 -4.57 15.57
CA MET A 252 -14.88 -4.98 15.74
C MET A 252 -15.14 -6.39 15.18
N VAL A 253 -14.63 -6.68 13.97
CA VAL A 253 -14.83 -7.97 13.30
C VAL A 253 -14.21 -9.12 14.07
N ILE A 254 -13.02 -8.91 14.66
CA ILE A 254 -12.33 -9.95 15.44
C ILE A 254 -13.01 -10.14 16.80
N THR A 255 -13.18 -9.06 17.56
CA THR A 255 -13.72 -9.14 18.94
C THR A 255 -15.15 -9.64 19.00
N GLN A 256 -15.98 -9.32 18.00
CA GLN A 256 -17.38 -9.75 17.92
C GLN A 256 -17.57 -11.01 17.05
N LYS A 257 -16.49 -11.56 16.48
CA LYS A 257 -16.49 -12.71 15.56
C LYS A 257 -17.47 -12.51 14.39
N LEU A 258 -17.49 -11.32 13.79
CA LEU A 258 -18.44 -11.01 12.72
C LEU A 258 -18.12 -11.79 11.43
N HIS A 259 -16.84 -12.06 11.16
CA HIS A 259 -16.40 -12.83 9.99
C HIS A 259 -17.04 -14.23 9.91
N GLU A 260 -17.34 -14.87 11.05
CA GLU A 260 -18.03 -16.16 11.11
C GLU A 260 -19.53 -16.04 10.71
N LYS A 261 -20.14 -14.86 10.85
CA LYS A 261 -21.58 -14.59 10.67
C LYS A 261 -21.91 -13.80 9.41
N MET A 262 -20.91 -13.18 8.79
CA MET A 262 -21.07 -12.41 7.55
C MET A 262 -21.54 -13.30 6.40
N THR A 263 -22.39 -12.71 5.54
CA THR A 263 -22.76 -13.31 4.26
C THR A 263 -21.52 -13.50 3.38
N ASP A 264 -21.60 -14.35 2.36
CA ASP A 264 -20.47 -14.56 1.43
C ASP A 264 -20.05 -13.26 0.75
N GLU A 265 -21.02 -12.40 0.41
CA GLU A 265 -20.76 -11.09 -0.20
C GLU A 265 -20.07 -10.13 0.76
N ASP A 266 -20.53 -10.06 2.02
CA ASP A 266 -19.94 -9.17 3.03
C ASP A 266 -18.53 -9.59 3.42
N LEU A 267 -18.31 -10.91 3.58
CA LEU A 267 -16.99 -11.46 3.86
C LEU A 267 -16.03 -11.18 2.69
N TYR A 268 -16.51 -11.36 1.47
CA TYR A 268 -15.74 -11.04 0.27
C TYR A 268 -15.40 -9.54 0.22
N ASP A 269 -16.37 -8.65 0.43
CA ASP A 269 -16.13 -7.20 0.44
C ASP A 269 -15.15 -6.78 1.52
N TYR A 270 -15.28 -7.35 2.72
CA TYR A 270 -14.34 -7.15 3.82
C TYR A 270 -12.91 -7.55 3.42
N ALA A 271 -12.71 -8.76 2.90
CA ALA A 271 -11.42 -9.27 2.48
C ALA A 271 -10.84 -8.48 1.28
N TRP A 272 -11.67 -8.06 0.33
CA TRP A 272 -11.28 -7.27 -0.83
C TRP A 272 -10.82 -5.86 -0.46
N ARG A 273 -11.42 -5.26 0.58
CA ARG A 273 -10.94 -3.99 1.17
C ARG A 273 -9.61 -4.16 1.92
N ARG A 274 -9.29 -5.35 2.42
CA ARG A 274 -7.97 -5.64 3.03
C ARG A 274 -6.95 -6.13 2.02
N PHE A 275 -7.26 -6.11 0.72
CA PHE A 275 -6.38 -6.62 -0.35
C PHE A 275 -6.08 -8.12 -0.24
N LEU A 276 -6.94 -8.89 0.43
CA LEU A 276 -6.74 -10.34 0.62
C LEU A 276 -7.37 -11.17 -0.51
N ALA A 277 -8.37 -10.61 -1.20
CA ALA A 277 -9.24 -11.36 -2.11
C ALA A 277 -9.31 -10.72 -3.51
N PRO A 278 -8.30 -10.90 -4.38
CA PRO A 278 -8.38 -10.46 -5.76
C PRO A 278 -9.58 -11.09 -6.49
N TYR A 279 -10.35 -10.27 -7.20
CA TYR A 279 -11.62 -10.62 -7.83
C TYR A 279 -11.48 -11.58 -9.00
N ASP A 280 -10.31 -11.64 -9.63
CA ASP A 280 -9.99 -12.61 -10.68
C ASP A 280 -9.78 -14.04 -10.17
N LYS A 281 -9.49 -14.22 -8.87
CA LYS A 281 -9.15 -15.52 -8.29
C LYS A 281 -10.37 -16.39 -7.97
N ASN A 282 -11.57 -15.80 -7.93
CA ASN A 282 -12.83 -16.51 -7.64
C ASN A 282 -12.72 -17.46 -6.42
N LEU A 283 -12.21 -16.93 -5.31
CA LEU A 283 -11.94 -17.70 -4.09
C LEU A 283 -13.23 -18.28 -3.50
N THR A 284 -13.13 -19.50 -2.98
CA THR A 284 -14.20 -20.13 -2.18
C THR A 284 -14.32 -19.47 -0.81
N ARG A 285 -15.45 -19.67 -0.11
CA ARG A 285 -15.66 -19.14 1.25
C ARG A 285 -14.57 -19.66 2.20
N GLU A 286 -14.20 -20.93 2.08
CA GLU A 286 -13.16 -21.57 2.90
C GLU A 286 -11.79 -20.90 2.70
N GLN A 287 -11.40 -20.65 1.45
CA GLN A 287 -10.15 -19.95 1.14
C GLN A 287 -10.15 -18.49 1.60
N LEU A 288 -11.30 -17.82 1.51
CA LEU A 288 -11.45 -16.45 2.03
C LEU A 288 -11.29 -16.41 3.55
N MET A 289 -11.93 -17.34 4.26
CA MET A 289 -11.81 -17.48 5.71
C MET A 289 -10.37 -17.73 6.12
N GLU A 290 -9.64 -18.63 5.44
CA GLU A 290 -8.23 -18.90 5.71
C GLU A 290 -7.37 -17.62 5.59
N ARG A 291 -7.57 -16.83 4.54
CA ARG A 291 -6.84 -15.56 4.37
C ARG A 291 -7.19 -14.52 5.43
N VAL A 292 -8.47 -14.44 5.82
CA VAL A 292 -8.95 -13.52 6.86
C VAL A 292 -8.39 -13.91 8.24
N GLU A 293 -8.41 -15.19 8.60
CA GLU A 293 -7.83 -15.70 9.85
C GLU A 293 -6.30 -15.55 9.87
N GLY A 294 -5.64 -15.76 8.72
CA GLY A 294 -4.22 -15.48 8.55
C GLY A 294 -3.90 -13.99 8.76
N TYR A 295 -4.73 -13.09 8.23
CA TYR A 295 -4.63 -11.65 8.48
C TYR A 295 -4.82 -11.29 9.96
N PHE A 296 -5.79 -11.88 10.66
CA PHE A 296 -5.95 -11.68 12.12
C PHE A 296 -4.73 -12.16 12.91
N THR A 297 -4.16 -13.28 12.50
CA THR A 297 -2.91 -13.79 13.11
C THR A 297 -1.75 -12.82 12.88
N PHE A 298 -1.67 -12.21 11.69
CA PHE A 298 -0.65 -11.21 11.36
C PHE A 298 -0.79 -9.94 12.21
N LEU A 299 -2.01 -9.43 12.44
CA LEU A 299 -2.24 -8.27 13.31
C LEU A 299 -1.70 -8.49 14.73
N GLY A 300 -1.78 -9.73 15.23
CA GLY A 300 -1.15 -10.16 16.47
C GLY A 300 -1.90 -9.77 17.76
N PRO A 301 -1.44 -10.27 18.92
CA PRO A 301 -2.09 -10.07 20.21
C PRO A 301 -2.07 -8.62 20.69
N GLU A 302 -1.00 -7.84 20.42
CA GLU A 302 -0.94 -6.44 20.88
C GLU A 302 -2.02 -5.56 20.24
N PHE A 303 -2.45 -5.90 19.01
CA PHE A 303 -3.57 -5.24 18.35
C PHE A 303 -4.87 -5.48 19.12
N LEU A 304 -5.13 -6.71 19.56
CA LEU A 304 -6.35 -7.08 20.28
C LEU A 304 -6.34 -6.64 21.74
N GLU A 305 -5.20 -6.72 22.40
CA GLU A 305 -5.08 -6.43 23.83
C GLU A 305 -4.98 -4.93 24.12
N LYS A 306 -4.31 -4.17 23.25
CA LYS A 306 -3.96 -2.76 23.49
C LYS A 306 -4.41 -1.80 22.39
N GLY A 307 -5.00 -2.30 21.30
CA GLY A 307 -5.29 -1.47 20.13
C GLY A 307 -4.01 -0.95 19.45
N LYS A 308 -2.87 -1.64 19.60
CA LYS A 308 -1.61 -1.21 18.97
C LYS A 308 -1.72 -1.39 17.46
N ALA A 309 -1.65 -0.28 16.73
CA ALA A 309 -1.59 -0.29 15.28
C ALA A 309 -0.37 -1.10 14.78
N PRO A 310 -0.54 -2.03 13.82
CA PRO A 310 0.58 -2.74 13.21
C PRO A 310 1.45 -1.78 12.38
N ASN A 311 2.69 -2.16 12.12
CA ASN A 311 3.57 -1.41 11.21
C ASN A 311 2.93 -1.35 9.82
N LEU A 312 2.63 -0.14 9.33
CA LEU A 312 1.82 0.03 8.13
C LEU A 312 2.55 -0.47 6.87
N VAL A 313 3.86 -0.29 6.78
CA VAL A 313 4.66 -0.72 5.62
C VAL A 313 4.69 -2.24 5.55
N ILE A 314 4.91 -2.92 6.68
CA ILE A 314 4.91 -4.39 6.74
C ILE A 314 3.52 -4.93 6.43
N LEU A 315 2.48 -4.35 7.02
CA LEU A 315 1.09 -4.71 6.75
C LEU A 315 0.76 -4.59 5.26
N THR A 316 1.07 -3.45 4.64
CA THR A 316 0.77 -3.24 3.22
C THR A 316 1.55 -4.19 2.34
N ASN A 317 2.81 -4.52 2.66
CA ASN A 317 3.58 -5.52 1.92
C ASN A 317 2.95 -6.92 2.03
N TYR A 318 2.56 -7.32 3.26
CA TYR A 318 1.93 -8.62 3.51
C TYR A 318 0.62 -8.78 2.71
N VAL A 319 -0.30 -7.83 2.82
CA VAL A 319 -1.60 -7.93 2.15
C VAL A 319 -1.51 -7.71 0.64
N MET A 320 -0.63 -6.82 0.17
CA MET A 320 -0.46 -6.59 -1.27
C MET A 320 0.28 -7.72 -1.97
N GLY A 321 0.92 -8.62 -1.23
CA GLY A 321 1.52 -9.83 -1.78
C GLY A 321 0.54 -10.73 -2.56
N TYR A 322 -0.77 -10.67 -2.29
CA TYR A 322 -1.81 -11.34 -3.09
C TYR A 322 -2.06 -10.70 -4.47
N TYR A 323 -1.35 -9.63 -4.79
CA TYR A 323 -1.37 -8.95 -6.09
C TYR A 323 0.03 -8.80 -6.70
N ASN A 324 1.05 -9.46 -6.11
CA ASN A 324 2.45 -9.33 -6.53
C ASN A 324 2.75 -10.14 -7.79
N ASP A 325 2.14 -9.79 -8.91
CA ASP A 325 2.36 -10.45 -10.20
C ASP A 325 3.48 -9.75 -10.97
N PRO A 326 4.67 -10.36 -11.11
CA PRO A 326 5.80 -9.75 -11.81
C PRO A 326 5.52 -9.41 -13.27
N ALA A 327 4.50 -10.03 -13.90
CA ALA A 327 4.13 -9.72 -15.29
C ALA A 327 3.64 -8.27 -15.48
N PHE A 328 3.26 -7.58 -14.40
CA PHE A 328 2.83 -6.19 -14.41
C PHE A 328 3.90 -5.20 -13.95
N LEU A 329 5.12 -5.67 -13.62
CA LEU A 329 6.22 -4.77 -13.26
C LEU A 329 6.71 -4.05 -14.53
N GLU A 330 6.37 -2.77 -14.64
CA GLU A 330 6.79 -1.92 -15.77
C GLU A 330 8.16 -1.29 -15.55
N GLU A 331 8.57 -1.05 -14.29
CA GLU A 331 9.85 -0.45 -13.97
C GLU A 331 11.02 -1.39 -14.23
N ASP A 332 12.01 -0.87 -14.95
CA ASP A 332 13.34 -1.46 -14.97
C ASP A 332 14.19 -0.98 -13.78
N ILE A 333 15.38 -1.58 -13.68
CA ILE A 333 16.41 -1.29 -12.68
C ILE A 333 16.70 0.21 -12.59
N SER A 334 16.81 0.88 -13.73
CA SER A 334 17.18 2.29 -13.80
C SER A 334 16.09 3.18 -13.21
N GLU A 335 14.83 2.79 -13.40
CA GLU A 335 13.69 3.49 -12.80
C GLU A 335 13.60 3.30 -11.29
N LEU A 336 13.96 2.13 -10.76
CA LEU A 336 13.99 1.90 -9.31
C LEU A 336 15.10 2.71 -8.61
N ASP A 337 16.28 2.75 -9.23
CA ASP A 337 17.48 3.43 -8.73
C ASP A 337 17.43 4.96 -8.93
N LYS A 338 16.53 5.45 -9.80
CA LYS A 338 16.20 6.89 -9.87
C LYS A 338 15.65 7.34 -8.53
N ASN A 339 16.54 7.91 -7.72
CA ASN A 339 16.17 8.73 -6.59
C ASN A 339 15.44 9.98 -7.09
N ASP A 340 14.67 10.64 -6.21
CA ASP A 340 14.18 12.01 -6.49
C ASP A 340 15.36 12.99 -6.71
N TYR A 341 16.61 12.50 -6.59
CA TYR A 341 17.87 13.19 -6.66
C TYR A 341 18.88 12.36 -7.47
N ASP A 342 19.11 12.74 -8.73
CA ASP A 342 20.08 12.09 -9.65
C ASP A 342 21.51 11.95 -9.07
N HIS A 343 21.87 12.79 -8.08
CA HIS A 343 23.22 12.83 -7.50
C HIS A 343 23.49 11.78 -6.41
N LEU A 344 22.49 10.99 -5.99
CA LEU A 344 22.64 9.92 -4.99
C LEU A 344 22.54 8.50 -5.59
N ALA A 345 22.45 8.38 -6.93
CA ALA A 345 22.29 7.11 -7.66
C ALA A 345 23.46 6.12 -7.47
N SER A 346 24.59 6.52 -6.87
CA SER A 346 25.77 5.66 -6.73
C SER A 346 25.76 4.74 -5.51
N TRP A 347 24.84 4.92 -4.55
CA TRP A 347 24.87 4.15 -3.28
C TRP A 347 24.02 2.87 -3.30
N GLY A 348 23.04 2.74 -4.20
CA GLY A 348 22.18 1.56 -4.33
C GLY A 348 22.72 0.43 -5.24
N LYS A 349 23.81 0.68 -5.95
CA LYS A 349 24.27 -0.19 -7.05
C LYS A 349 24.82 -1.55 -6.59
N ASP A 350 25.40 -1.64 -5.39
CA ASP A 350 26.30 -2.75 -5.01
C ASP A 350 25.61 -3.99 -4.41
N ALA A 351 24.43 -3.84 -3.79
CA ALA A 351 23.65 -4.96 -3.24
C ALA A 351 22.62 -5.50 -4.25
N PHE A 352 22.15 -4.64 -5.14
CA PHE A 352 21.23 -4.96 -6.21
C PHE A 352 21.88 -5.82 -7.32
N LEU A 353 23.13 -5.52 -7.67
CA LEU A 353 23.93 -6.37 -8.56
C LEU A 353 24.11 -7.78 -7.98
N ARG A 354 24.30 -7.92 -6.66
CA ARG A 354 24.41 -9.24 -6.01
C ARG A 354 23.12 -10.07 -6.04
N ARG A 355 21.94 -9.45 -6.08
CA ARG A 355 20.64 -10.16 -6.16
C ARG A 355 20.25 -10.50 -7.60
N LEU A 356 20.54 -9.62 -8.56
CA LEU A 356 20.37 -9.90 -10.00
C LEU A 356 21.37 -10.92 -10.55
N GLU A 357 22.55 -11.01 -9.94
CA GLU A 357 23.52 -12.09 -10.16
C GLU A 357 22.99 -13.47 -9.73
N PHE A 358 22.07 -13.50 -8.77
CA PHE A 358 21.61 -14.75 -8.15
C PHE A 358 20.33 -15.32 -8.74
N GLU A 359 19.39 -14.51 -9.24
CA GLU A 359 18.04 -15.02 -9.44
C GLU A 359 17.64 -15.43 -10.88
N ASN A 360 18.09 -14.83 -12.01
CA ASN A 360 17.32 -15.03 -13.27
C ASN A 360 18.00 -14.91 -14.67
N GLY A 361 19.26 -15.32 -14.95
CA GLY A 361 19.64 -15.38 -16.39
C GLY A 361 21.04 -15.82 -16.82
N PRO A 362 21.25 -16.07 -18.14
CA PRO A 362 22.48 -16.59 -18.77
C PRO A 362 23.74 -15.71 -18.61
N LEU A 363 23.63 -14.61 -17.86
CA LEU A 363 24.75 -13.76 -17.44
C LEU A 363 25.38 -14.24 -16.11
N ARG A 364 24.77 -15.16 -15.36
CA ARG A 364 25.30 -15.70 -14.10
C ARG A 364 26.78 -16.06 -14.20
N ASP A 365 27.16 -16.83 -15.22
CA ASP A 365 28.56 -17.27 -15.41
C ASP A 365 29.50 -16.12 -15.76
N GLN A 366 29.02 -15.12 -16.52
CA GLN A 366 29.82 -13.95 -16.91
C GLN A 366 30.01 -12.99 -15.74
N VAL A 367 29.00 -12.84 -14.87
CA VAL A 367 29.10 -11.98 -13.71
C VAL A 367 29.89 -12.65 -12.59
N GLU A 368 29.78 -13.98 -12.38
CA GLU A 368 30.72 -14.72 -11.51
C GLU A 368 32.17 -14.52 -11.97
N ALA A 369 32.45 -14.63 -13.27
CA ALA A 369 33.79 -14.40 -13.81
C ALA A 369 34.29 -12.96 -13.59
N HIS A 370 33.41 -11.96 -13.72
CA HIS A 370 33.75 -10.56 -13.48
C HIS A 370 33.94 -10.25 -11.99
N THR A 371 33.10 -10.79 -11.11
CA THR A 371 33.19 -10.62 -9.65
C THR A 371 34.47 -11.29 -9.11
N GLN A 372 34.84 -12.47 -9.62
CA GLN A 372 36.14 -13.11 -9.35
C GLN A 372 37.32 -12.20 -9.77
N LYS A 373 37.23 -11.55 -10.93
CA LYS A 373 38.27 -10.60 -11.39
C LYS A 373 38.39 -9.39 -10.47
N LEU A 374 37.27 -8.79 -10.04
CA LEU A 374 37.27 -7.67 -9.11
C LEU A 374 37.81 -8.06 -7.72
N LEU A 375 37.48 -9.26 -7.23
CA LEU A 375 38.04 -9.80 -5.98
C LEU A 375 39.56 -9.99 -6.09
N ALA A 376 40.05 -10.53 -7.22
CA ALA A 376 41.48 -10.68 -7.47
C ALA A 376 42.21 -9.32 -7.57
N GLU A 377 41.60 -8.32 -8.19
CA GLU A 377 42.14 -6.95 -8.23
C GLU A 377 42.18 -6.31 -6.84
N ARG A 378 41.14 -6.51 -6.01
CA ARG A 378 41.11 -6.06 -4.62
C ARG A 378 42.18 -6.76 -3.77
N GLU A 379 42.37 -8.07 -3.92
CA GLU A 379 43.46 -8.79 -3.26
C GLU A 379 44.84 -8.30 -3.71
N ALA A 380 45.01 -7.98 -5.00
CA ALA A 380 46.27 -7.43 -5.51
C ALA A 380 46.56 -6.03 -4.95
N VAL A 381 45.54 -5.18 -4.80
CA VAL A 381 45.66 -3.86 -4.16
C VAL A 381 45.93 -4.01 -2.66
N ALA A 382 45.27 -4.93 -1.97
CA ALA A 382 45.52 -5.21 -0.55
C ALA A 382 46.94 -5.76 -0.31
N LYS A 383 47.43 -6.66 -1.18
CA LYS A 383 48.82 -7.14 -1.15
C LYS A 383 49.81 -6.01 -1.43
N LYS A 384 49.52 -5.10 -2.37
CA LYS A 384 50.35 -3.90 -2.59
C LYS A 384 50.37 -2.99 -1.36
N ALA A 385 49.22 -2.75 -0.73
CA ALA A 385 49.11 -1.94 0.49
C ALA A 385 49.87 -2.58 1.66
N ALA A 386 49.77 -3.91 1.83
CA ALA A 386 50.52 -4.66 2.84
C ALA A 386 52.03 -4.65 2.56
N SER A 387 52.46 -4.68 1.30
CA SER A 387 53.88 -4.57 0.93
C SER A 387 54.45 -3.16 1.03
N SER A 388 53.61 -2.12 1.04
CA SER A 388 54.03 -0.73 1.25
C SER A 388 53.98 -0.27 2.71
N ALA A 389 53.39 -1.09 3.60
CA ALA A 389 53.39 -0.85 5.03
C ALA A 389 54.62 -1.52 5.67
N ASP A 390 55.80 -0.99 5.35
CA ASP A 390 57.01 -1.39 6.06
C ASP A 390 56.93 -0.91 7.51
N PRO A 391 57.30 -1.76 8.48
CA PRO A 391 57.05 -1.52 9.88
C PRO A 391 57.97 -0.42 10.41
N VAL A 392 57.38 0.54 11.12
CA VAL A 392 58.11 1.34 12.11
C VAL A 392 58.72 0.36 13.12
N LYS A 393 60.03 0.15 13.02
CA LYS A 393 60.83 -0.42 14.10
C LYS A 393 61.81 0.63 14.60
N THR A 394 61.46 1.11 15.78
CA THR A 394 62.29 1.72 16.81
C THR A 394 63.79 1.37 16.72
N GLY A 395 64.60 2.42 16.63
CA GLY A 395 66.01 2.49 16.97
C GLY A 395 66.29 3.89 17.48
#